data_AF-A0A8H7I687-F1
#
_entry.id   AF-A0A8H7I687-F1
#
_cell.length_a   1.000
_cell.length_b   1.000
_cell.length_c   1.000
_cell.angle_alpha   90.00
_cell.angle_beta   90.00
_cell.angle_gamma   90.00
#
_symmetry.space_group_name_H-M   'P 1'
#
loop_
_entity.id
_entity.type
_entity.pdbx_description
1 polymer ?
#
loop_
_entity_poly.entity_id
_entity_poly.type
_entity_poly.pdbx_seq_one_letter_code
_entity_poly.pdbx_strand_id
1 'polypeptide(L)'
;GSVSGVTYSGNHATGCTSYGVIIDQSYPDTLGTAGAGMHQDITFSGTNNIAINPSAKGEIEVNCAKGSCSVGTWDWSGLKVSGGPSGSIVDADIPQFKSISRNS
;
A
#
# COMPACT_ATOMS: atom_id res chain seq x y z
N GLY A 1 -4.45 7.01 -16.64
CA GLY A 1 -3.15 7.66 -16.37
C GLY A 1 -2.20 6.65 -15.75
N SER A 2 -0.90 6.97 -15.70
CA SER A 2 0.13 6.13 -15.10
C SER A 2 0.87 6.89 -14.02
N VAL A 3 1.19 6.21 -12.92
CA VAL A 3 2.09 6.68 -11.87
C VAL A 3 3.22 5.67 -11.77
N SER A 4 4.46 6.12 -11.88
CA SER A 4 5.62 5.25 -11.81
C SER A 4 6.84 5.94 -11.23
N GLY A 5 7.76 5.14 -10.66
CA GLY A 5 9.04 5.64 -10.14
C GLY A 5 8.91 6.45 -8.85
N VAL A 6 7.97 6.08 -7.98
CA VAL A 6 7.74 6.79 -6.72
C VAL A 6 8.67 6.25 -5.64
N THR A 7 9.40 7.14 -4.97
CA THR A 7 10.23 6.80 -3.82
C THR A 7 9.79 7.56 -2.58
N TYR A 8 9.41 6.81 -1.55
CA TYR A 8 9.24 7.29 -0.18
C TYR A 8 10.54 7.02 0.60
N SER A 9 11.05 8.04 1.31
CA SER A 9 12.31 7.89 2.06
C SER A 9 12.30 8.68 3.36
N GLY A 10 12.74 8.04 4.45
CA GLY A 10 12.94 8.70 5.75
C GLY A 10 11.67 9.19 6.43
N ASN A 11 10.49 8.70 6.03
CA ASN A 11 9.22 9.19 6.55
C ASN A 11 8.98 8.73 7.99
N HIS A 12 8.42 9.61 8.81
CA HIS A 12 7.93 9.29 10.15
C HIS A 12 6.49 9.81 10.30
N ALA A 13 5.55 8.93 10.59
CA ALA A 13 4.16 9.30 10.83
C ALA A 13 3.61 8.57 12.07
N THR A 14 2.83 9.29 12.87
CA THR A 14 2.20 8.76 14.09
C THR A 14 0.75 9.21 14.18
N GLY A 15 -0.12 8.37 14.76
CA GLY A 15 -1.52 8.73 15.01
C GLY A 15 -2.40 8.64 13.76
N CYS A 16 -1.98 7.89 12.74
CA CYS A 16 -2.79 7.65 11.54
C CYS A 16 -4.10 6.95 11.93
N THR A 17 -5.24 7.53 11.58
CA THR A 17 -6.57 7.09 12.05
C THR A 17 -7.28 6.12 11.11
N SER A 18 -6.87 6.05 9.84
CA SER A 18 -7.52 5.18 8.85
C SER A 18 -6.55 4.13 8.30
N TYR A 19 -5.48 4.56 7.63
CA TYR A 19 -4.48 3.66 7.07
C TYR A 19 -3.07 4.17 7.34
N GLY A 20 -2.10 3.27 7.44
CA GLY A 20 -0.68 3.64 7.46
C GLY A 20 -0.21 3.99 6.06
N VAL A 21 -0.39 3.06 5.13
CA VAL A 21 -0.19 3.25 3.69
C VAL A 21 -1.46 2.79 2.96
N ILE A 22 -1.90 3.57 1.97
CA ILE A 22 -2.96 3.17 1.05
C ILE A 22 -2.57 3.52 -0.39
N ILE A 23 -2.65 2.54 -1.29
CA ILE A 23 -2.55 2.71 -2.74
C ILE A 23 -3.84 2.19 -3.36
N ASP A 24 -4.67 3.09 -3.86
CA ASP A 24 -6.04 2.76 -4.23
C ASP A 24 -6.41 3.35 -5.59
N GLN A 25 -6.85 2.47 -6.50
CA GLN A 25 -7.29 2.83 -7.85
C GLN A 25 -8.79 3.13 -7.94
N SER A 26 -9.53 3.11 -6.84
CA SER A 26 -10.98 3.32 -6.83
C SER A 26 -11.43 4.77 -6.64
N TYR A 27 -10.50 5.72 -6.52
CA TYR A 27 -10.82 7.14 -6.29
C TYR A 27 -11.89 7.65 -7.29
N PRO A 28 -12.96 8.36 -6.84
CA PRO A 28 -13.13 9.01 -5.53
C PRO A 28 -13.57 8.13 -4.36
N ASP A 29 -13.84 6.85 -4.58
CA ASP A 29 -14.14 5.92 -3.50
C ASP A 29 -12.87 5.56 -2.70
N THR A 30 -13.05 4.82 -1.61
CA THR A 30 -11.96 4.21 -0.85
C THR A 30 -12.21 2.72 -0.76
N LEU A 31 -11.30 1.93 -1.36
CA LEU A 31 -11.40 0.48 -1.52
C LEU A 31 -12.69 0.04 -2.26
N GLY A 32 -13.14 0.85 -3.23
CA GLY A 32 -14.20 0.51 -4.17
C GLY A 32 -13.68 -0.27 -5.38
N THR A 33 -14.42 -0.22 -6.50
CA THR A 33 -13.98 -0.86 -7.76
C THR A 33 -12.75 -0.14 -8.31
N ALA A 34 -11.62 -0.86 -8.39
CA ALA A 34 -10.39 -0.31 -8.92
C ALA A 34 -10.50 0.08 -10.41
N GLY A 35 -10.05 1.29 -10.74
CA GLY A 35 -9.98 1.81 -12.11
C GLY A 35 -8.71 1.36 -12.87
N ALA A 36 -8.75 1.47 -14.19
CA ALA A 36 -7.74 0.92 -15.11
C ALA A 36 -6.41 1.72 -15.21
N GLY A 37 -6.07 2.56 -14.22
CA GLY A 37 -4.76 3.25 -14.20
C GLY A 37 -3.61 2.25 -14.02
N MET A 38 -2.36 2.65 -14.25
CA MET A 38 -1.19 1.82 -13.91
C MET A 38 -0.39 2.43 -12.76
N HIS A 39 0.02 1.60 -11.80
CA HIS A 39 0.96 1.97 -10.73
C HIS A 39 2.16 1.03 -10.75
N GLN A 40 3.36 1.57 -10.91
CA GLN A 40 4.57 0.75 -11.07
C GLN A 40 5.74 1.34 -10.26
N ASP A 41 6.71 0.50 -9.90
CA ASP A 41 7.97 0.93 -9.29
C ASP A 41 7.81 1.85 -8.06
N ILE A 42 6.99 1.41 -7.10
CA ILE A 42 6.78 2.11 -5.83
C ILE A 42 7.76 1.57 -4.79
N THR A 43 8.63 2.44 -4.28
CA THR A 43 9.74 2.07 -3.40
C THR A 43 9.67 2.80 -2.05
N PHE A 44 9.88 2.08 -0.96
CA PHE A 44 10.21 2.64 0.35
C PHE A 44 11.70 2.41 0.62
N SER A 45 12.50 3.44 0.40
CA SER A 45 13.94 3.43 0.63
C SER A 45 14.30 3.93 2.02
N GLY A 46 15.45 3.51 2.54
CA GLY A 46 15.87 3.85 3.90
C GLY A 46 14.91 3.26 4.95
N THR A 47 14.74 3.94 6.08
CA THR A 47 13.73 3.54 7.09
C THR A 47 12.57 4.52 7.10
N ASN A 48 11.36 3.99 6.95
CA ASN A 48 10.10 4.71 7.05
C ASN A 48 9.31 4.10 8.22
N ASN A 49 9.02 4.89 9.26
CA ASN A 49 8.34 4.42 10.47
C ASN A 49 6.93 5.02 10.55
N ILE A 50 5.92 4.15 10.46
CA ILE A 50 4.51 4.54 10.46
C ILE A 50 3.81 3.84 11.63
N ALA A 51 3.33 4.63 12.59
CA ALA A 51 2.56 4.15 13.73
C ALA A 51 1.08 4.55 13.57
N ILE A 52 0.21 3.56 13.41
CA ILE A 52 -1.22 3.77 13.23
C ILE A 52 -1.98 3.54 14.54
N ASN A 53 -3.14 4.16 14.66
CA ASN A 53 -4.00 3.92 15.82
C ASN A 53 -4.51 2.46 15.84
N PRO A 54 -4.67 1.85 17.04
CA PRO A 54 -5.20 0.48 17.14
C PRO A 54 -6.58 0.28 16.50
N SER A 55 -7.38 1.36 16.46
CA SER A 55 -8.73 1.37 15.85
C SER A 55 -8.76 1.79 14.38
N ALA A 56 -7.59 1.95 13.74
CA ALA A 56 -7.50 2.23 12.32
C ALA A 56 -8.01 1.05 11.49
N LYS A 57 -8.24 1.28 10.20
CA LYS A 57 -8.81 0.30 9.28
C LYS A 57 -7.77 -0.71 8.78
N GLY A 58 -6.51 -0.31 8.62
CA GLY A 58 -5.44 -1.21 8.18
C GLY A 58 -4.05 -0.59 8.19
N GLU A 59 -3.01 -1.39 8.43
CA GLU A 59 -1.60 -0.99 8.30
C GLU A 59 -1.27 -0.60 6.86
N ILE A 60 -1.63 -1.46 5.91
CA ILE A 60 -1.30 -1.33 4.50
C ILE A 60 -2.51 -1.78 3.69
N GLU A 61 -2.99 -0.91 2.80
CA GLU A 61 -3.98 -1.25 1.79
C GLU A 61 -3.43 -1.04 0.38
N VAL A 62 -3.64 -2.04 -0.48
CA VAL A 62 -3.40 -1.92 -1.91
C VAL A 62 -4.62 -2.46 -2.64
N ASN A 63 -5.31 -1.58 -3.36
CA ASN A 63 -6.46 -1.90 -4.18
C ASN A 63 -6.18 -1.52 -5.64
N CYS A 64 -5.69 -2.49 -6.40
CA CYS A 64 -5.36 -2.32 -7.80
C CYS A 64 -6.35 -3.08 -8.70
N ALA A 65 -6.52 -2.61 -9.92
CA ALA A 65 -7.14 -3.37 -10.97
C ALA A 65 -6.22 -4.52 -11.39
N LYS A 66 -6.80 -5.65 -11.76
CA LYS A 66 -6.05 -6.83 -12.19
C LYS A 66 -4.98 -6.50 -13.24
N GLY A 67 -3.72 -6.81 -12.90
CA GLY A 67 -2.56 -6.61 -13.78
C GLY A 67 -2.01 -5.18 -13.82
N SER A 68 -2.64 -4.21 -13.17
CA SER A 68 -2.24 -2.80 -13.24
C SER A 68 -1.09 -2.42 -12.29
N CYS A 69 -0.90 -3.23 -11.24
CA CYS A 69 0.15 -3.09 -10.22
C CYS A 69 1.07 -4.32 -10.16
N SER A 70 1.01 -5.18 -11.18
CA SER A 70 1.84 -6.40 -11.27
C SER A 70 3.04 -6.23 -12.21
N VAL A 71 3.21 -5.04 -12.80
CA VAL A 71 4.33 -4.70 -13.67
C VAL A 71 5.27 -3.76 -12.91
N GLY A 72 6.58 -3.95 -13.08
CA GLY A 72 7.59 -3.25 -12.30
C GLY A 72 7.91 -3.95 -10.97
N THR A 73 8.85 -3.41 -10.20
CA THR A 73 9.27 -3.99 -8.91
C THR A 73 8.93 -3.06 -7.76
N TRP A 74 8.17 -3.55 -6.80
CA TRP A 74 7.83 -2.79 -5.59
C TRP A 74 8.78 -3.22 -4.48
N ASP A 75 9.69 -2.33 -4.09
CA ASP A 75 10.61 -2.58 -2.97
C ASP A 75 10.14 -1.84 -1.73
N TRP A 76 9.46 -2.56 -0.84
CA TRP A 76 8.93 -2.01 0.40
C TRP A 76 9.74 -2.45 1.63
N SER A 77 10.98 -2.91 1.42
CA SER A 77 11.86 -3.34 2.51
C SER A 77 12.15 -2.24 3.54
N GLY A 78 12.10 -0.97 3.14
CA GLY A 78 12.29 0.18 4.02
C GLY A 78 11.04 0.64 4.76
N LEU A 79 9.90 -0.04 4.62
CA LEU A 79 8.64 0.31 5.29
C LEU A 79 8.47 -0.49 6.59
N LYS A 80 8.26 0.22 7.70
CA LYS A 80 7.85 -0.36 8.99
C LYS A 80 6.53 0.27 9.40
N VAL A 81 5.47 -0.54 9.43
CA VAL A 81 4.16 -0.14 9.96
C VAL A 81 3.90 -0.93 11.24
N SER A 82 3.24 -0.30 12.22
CA SER A 82 2.85 -0.93 13.47
C SER A 82 1.57 -0.33 14.03
N GLY A 83 0.84 -1.12 14.82
CA GLY A 83 -0.28 -0.65 15.64
C GLY A 83 -1.56 -1.44 15.39
N GLY A 84 -2.46 -0.84 14.61
CA GLY A 84 -3.77 -1.37 14.24
C GLY A 84 -3.75 -2.67 13.42
N PRO A 85 -4.90 -3.07 12.85
CA PRO A 85 -5.00 -4.35 12.14
C PRO A 85 -4.19 -4.34 10.85
N SER A 86 -3.77 -5.53 10.37
CA SER A 86 -3.27 -5.68 9.00
C SER A 86 -4.36 -5.27 7.98
N GLY A 87 -3.98 -4.73 6.82
CA GLY A 87 -4.94 -4.31 5.79
C GLY A 87 -5.22 -5.39 4.74
N SER A 88 -5.04 -5.09 3.44
CA SER A 88 -5.17 -6.03 2.32
C SER A 88 -4.28 -5.65 1.12
N ILE A 89 -3.88 -6.64 0.31
CA ILE A 89 -3.16 -6.42 -0.95
C ILE A 89 -3.88 -7.15 -2.07
N VAL A 90 -4.53 -6.39 -2.93
CA VAL A 90 -5.32 -6.86 -4.07
C VAL A 90 -4.60 -6.50 -5.36
N ASP A 91 -4.35 -7.51 -6.21
CA ASP A 91 -3.80 -7.38 -7.56
C ASP A 91 -2.44 -6.64 -7.67
N ALA A 92 -1.61 -6.71 -6.62
CA ALA A 92 -0.23 -6.22 -6.61
C ALA A 92 0.74 -7.30 -6.08
N ASP A 93 1.98 -7.30 -6.58
CA ASP A 93 3.04 -8.19 -6.07
C ASP A 93 4.01 -7.41 -5.16
N ILE A 94 3.82 -7.57 -3.85
CA ILE A 94 4.70 -6.98 -2.82
C ILE A 94 5.21 -8.12 -1.93
N PRO A 95 6.34 -8.76 -2.27
CA PRO A 95 6.81 -9.99 -1.63
C PRO A 95 6.88 -9.94 -0.10
N GLN A 96 7.27 -8.79 0.47
CA GLN A 96 7.43 -8.61 1.91
C GLN A 96 6.09 -8.62 2.68
N PHE A 97 4.97 -8.37 2.00
CA PHE A 97 3.65 -8.21 2.62
C PHE A 97 2.59 -9.18 2.06
N LYS A 98 3.01 -10.23 1.35
CA LYS A 98 2.14 -11.24 0.70
C LYS A 98 1.16 -11.99 1.64
N SER A 99 1.34 -11.93 2.96
CA SER A 99 0.54 -12.68 3.95
C SER A 99 -0.74 -11.99 4.40
N ILE A 100 -1.10 -10.85 3.81
CA ILE A 100 -2.35 -10.15 4.09
C ILE A 100 -3.42 -10.70 3.12
N SER A 101 -4.53 -11.21 3.66
CA SER A 101 -5.43 -12.20 3.03
C SER A 101 -5.70 -12.00 1.53
N ARG A 102 -5.29 -12.98 0.72
CA ARG A 102 -5.79 -13.15 -0.65
C ARG A 102 -7.17 -13.79 -0.57
N ASN A 103 -8.24 -13.04 -0.86
CA ASN A 103 -9.48 -13.71 -1.23
C ASN A 103 -9.30 -14.28 -2.64
N SER A 104 -9.19 -15.61 -2.68
CA SER A 104 -9.24 -16.48 -3.85
C SER A 104 -10.53 -16.31 -4.65
#